data_AF-A0A7Y5HDT3-F1
#
_entry.id   AF-A0A7Y5HDT3-F1
#
_cell.length_a   1.000
_cell.length_b   1.000
_cell.length_c   1.000
_cell.angle_alpha   90.00
_cell.angle_beta   90.00
_cell.angle_gamma   90.00
#
_symmetry.space_group_name_H-M   'P 1'
#
loop_
_entity.id
_entity.type
_entity.pdbx_description
1 polymer ?
#
loop_
_entity_poly.entity_id
_entity_poly.type
_entity_poly.pdbx_seq_one_letter_code
_entity_poly.pdbx_strand_id
1 'polypeptide(L)' 'ASRRTGHRVILEARRRGVVLRPLGDAVVVVPALAMAPRTLHRLFDVLEESVDAAAR' A
#
# COMPACT_ATOMS: atom_id res chain seq x y z
N ALA A 1 -12.15 10.05 -16.42
CA ALA A 1 -11.00 9.12 -16.36
C ALA A 1 -10.73 8.77 -14.89
N SER A 2 -10.45 7.50 -14.54
CA SER A 2 -10.01 7.16 -13.17
C SER A 2 -8.69 7.86 -12.87
N ARG A 3 -8.53 8.40 -11.66
CA ARG A 3 -7.31 9.11 -11.23
C ARG A 3 -6.10 8.17 -11.10
N ARG A 4 -6.30 6.86 -11.29
CA ARG A 4 -5.28 5.81 -11.16
C ARG A 4 -4.54 5.91 -9.82
N THR A 5 -5.22 6.39 -8.78
CA THR A 5 -4.61 6.66 -7.47
C THR A 5 -4.10 5.36 -6.85
N GLY A 6 -4.88 4.27 -6.94
CA GLY A 6 -4.45 2.96 -6.46
C GLY A 6 -3.18 2.45 -7.16
N HIS A 7 -2.98 2.79 -8.43
CA HIS A 7 -1.74 2.46 -9.14
C HIS A 7 -0.55 3.27 -8.61
N ARG A 8 -0.72 4.59 -8.39
CA ARG A 8 0.31 5.47 -7.82
C ARG A 8 0.74 4.99 -6.43
N VAL A 9 -0.21 4.66 -5.55
CA VAL A 9 0.06 4.13 -4.20
C VAL A 9 0.93 2.88 -4.25
N ILE A 10 0.72 1.99 -5.22
CA ILE A 10 1.50 0.73 -5.29
C ILE A 10 2.90 0.96 -5.82
N LEU A 11 3.11 1.93 -6.71
CA LEU A 11 4.46 2.33 -7.11
C LEU A 11 5.23 2.88 -5.91
N GLU A 12 4.58 3.69 -5.06
CA GLU A 12 5.15 4.18 -3.81
C GLU A 12 5.48 3.05 -2.82
N ALA A 13 4.54 2.13 -2.59
CA ALA A 13 4.71 1.02 -1.66
C ALA A 13 5.84 0.07 -2.11
N ARG A 14 5.94 -0.20 -3.42
CA ARG A 14 7.00 -1.04 -3.98
C ARG A 14 8.39 -0.47 -3.73
N ARG A 15 8.57 0.85 -3.85
CA ARG A 15 9.85 1.52 -3.54
C ARG A 15 10.24 1.38 -2.07
N ARG A 16 9.26 1.19 -1.18
CA ARG A 16 9.45 0.99 0.26
C ARG A 16 9.50 -0.49 0.66
N GLY A 17 9.52 -1.41 -0.32
CA GLY A 17 9.65 -2.84 -0.09
C GLY A 17 8.35 -3.57 0.28
N VAL A 18 7.19 -2.94 0.09
CA VAL A 18 5.88 -3.56 0.33
C VAL A 18 5.15 -3.80 -0.99
N VAL A 19 4.62 -5.02 -1.16
CA VAL A 19 3.89 -5.43 -2.36
C VAL A 19 2.41 -5.48 -2.04
N LEU A 20 1.62 -4.68 -2.77
CA LEU A 20 0.16 -4.61 -2.67
C LEU A 20 -0.46 -4.71 -4.07
N ARG A 21 -1.78 -4.90 -4.14
CA ARG A 21 -2.53 -4.99 -5.40
C ARG A 21 -3.65 -3.95 -5.46
N PRO A 22 -3.86 -3.25 -6.61
CA PRO A 22 -4.90 -2.24 -6.71
C PRO A 22 -6.20 -2.88 -7.21
N LEU A 23 -7.31 -2.28 -6.82
CA LEU A 23 -8.62 -2.46 -7.42
C LEU A 23 -9.14 -1.09 -7.84
N GLY A 24 -8.75 -0.63 -9.03
CA GLY A 24 -9.02 0.73 -9.50
C GLY A 24 -8.33 1.77 -8.62
N ASP A 25 -9.13 2.61 -7.95
CA ASP A 25 -8.65 3.64 -7.02
C ASP A 25 -8.59 3.16 -5.55
N ALA A 26 -8.86 1.87 -5.29
CA ALA A 26 -8.69 1.23 -3.98
C ALA A 26 -7.43 0.34 -3.95
N VAL A 27 -6.89 0.10 -2.76
CA VAL A 27 -5.76 -0.82 -2.51
C VAL A 27 -6.22 -1.90 -1.56
N VAL A 28 -5.90 -3.16 -1.88
CA VAL A 28 -6.25 -4.31 -1.03
C VAL A 28 -5.03 -4.74 -0.23
N VAL A 29 -5.25 -4.98 1.06
CA VAL A 29 -4.27 -5.50 2.01
C VAL A 29 -4.73 -6.88 2.49
N VAL A 30 -3.93 -7.91 2.20
CA VAL A 30 -4.16 -9.27 2.69
C VAL A 30 -2.87 -9.75 3.36
N PRO A 31 -2.70 -9.54 4.67
CA PRO A 31 -1.52 -9.97 5.38
C PRO A 31 -1.55 -11.50 5.59
N ALA A 32 -0.38 -12.10 5.82
CA ALA A 32 -0.31 -13.49 6.26
C ALA A 32 -0.96 -13.65 7.65
N LEU A 33 -1.73 -14.72 7.86
CA LEU A 33 -2.49 -14.94 9.09
C LEU A 33 -1.63 -14.95 10.36
N ALA A 34 -0.41 -15.49 10.28
CA ALA A 34 0.55 -15.55 11.38
C ALA A 34 1.64 -14.46 11.29
N MET A 35 1.39 -13.36 10.57
CA MET A 35 2.33 -12.25 10.49
C MET A 35 2.58 -11.66 11.88
N ALA A 36 3.85 -11.53 12.27
CA ALA A 36 4.21 -10.93 13.55
C ALA A 36 3.69 -9.48 13.63
N PRO A 37 3.19 -9.02 14.80
CA PRO A 37 2.59 -7.68 14.93
C PRO A 37 3.50 -6.54 14.44
N ARG A 38 4.80 -6.61 14.72
CA ARG A 38 5.79 -5.63 14.24
C ARG A 38 5.86 -5.52 12.70
N THR A 39 5.73 -6.64 12.00
CA THR A 39 5.76 -6.69 10.54
C THR A 39 4.44 -6.16 9.98
N LEU A 40 3.33 -6.45 10.65
CA LEU A 40 2.02 -5.93 10.31
C LEU A 40 1.97 -4.41 10.45
N HIS A 41 2.49 -3.85 11.55
CA HIS A 41 2.62 -2.40 11.73
C HIS A 41 3.45 -1.78 10.62
N ARG A 42 4.64 -2.33 10.35
CA ARG A 42 5.50 -1.82 9.25
C ARG A 42 4.78 -1.83 7.89
N LEU A 43 3.95 -2.85 7.61
CA LEU A 43 3.18 -2.92 6.38
C LEU A 43 2.15 -1.77 6.30
N PHE A 44 1.48 -1.44 7.40
CA PHE A 44 0.54 -0.33 7.46
C PHE A 44 1.22 1.04 7.46
N ASP A 45 2.37 1.20 8.14
CA ASP A 45 3.17 2.44 8.10
C ASP A 45 3.57 2.78 6.65
N VAL A 46 4.09 1.78 5.92
CA VAL A 46 4.45 1.95 4.51
C VAL A 46 3.22 2.26 3.63
N LEU A 47 2.07 1.65 3.93
CA LEU A 47 0.84 1.94 3.20
C LEU A 47 0.40 3.40 3.41
N GLU A 48 0.41 3.90 4.64
CA GLU A 48 0.06 5.27 4.97
C GLU A 48 0.98 6.27 4.24
N GLU A 49 2.30 6.09 4.35
CA GLU A 49 3.27 6.93 3.64
C GLU A 49 3.07 6.92 2.12
N SER A 50 2.68 5.76 1.57
CA SER A 50 2.46 5.59 0.13
C SER A 50 1.18 6.26 -0.34
N VAL A 51 0.12 6.25 0.48
CA VAL A 51 -1.12 6.99 0.22
C VAL A 51 -0.86 8.48 0.24
N ASP A 52 -0.16 8.99 1.26
CA ASP A 52 0.17 10.40 1.37
C ASP A 52 1.03 10.89 0.20
N ALA A 53 2.05 10.11 -0.19
CA ALA A 53 2.89 10.44 -1.33
C ALA A 53 2.11 10.44 -2.67
N ALA A 54 1.13 9.56 -2.83
CA ALA A 54 0.30 9.49 -4.03
C ALA A 54 -0.85 10.52 -4.04
N ALA A 55 -1.26 11.03 -2.88
CA ALA A 55 -2.30 12.04 -2.73
C ALA A 55 -1.79 13.47 -2.96
N ARG A 56 -0.48 13.68 -2.79
CA ARG A 56 0.24 14.88 -3.25
C ARG A 56 0.29 14.95 -4.78
#